data_AF-A0AA42Z899-F1
#
_entry.id   AF-A0AA42Z899-F1
#
_cell.length_a   1.000
_cell.length_b   1.000
_cell.length_c   1.000
_cell.angle_alpha   90.00
_cell.angle_beta   90.00
_cell.angle_gamma   90.00
#
_symmetry.space_group_name_H-M   'P 1'
#
loop_
_entity.id
_entity.type
_entity.pdbx_description
1 polymer ?
#
loop_
_entity_poly.entity_id
_entity_poly.type
_entity_poly.pdbx_seq_one_letter_code
_entity_poly.pdbx_strand_id
1 'polypeptide(L)'
;MRNTIRIFSIAAGIALVIGVGAPGVLATEPCGDHGECKVLIEINSTDGDIGFHFLFDGDDLISARMEDPDGEKIYQNRASGKLAEQFLTENFAESAEPLCWPDPEADADDEIVTLEEFLDLWEAGTYTFIGRGEEGEKSEGETTLTYELPAAPADVDFDGSVISWSAGDDLGNCASAGELDVLVMDGVLPVHPESVAVAAWEIVLEPDVDDGDPAGALVFSIRVAGDIPLTQVTVPADYLASLPDDTPVKVEVGAIGVDDNATFSEEDGFCVNEDEGCED
;
A
#
# COMPACT_ATOMS: atom_id res chain seq x y z
N MET A 1 -36.41 13.79 1.09
CA MET A 1 -35.31 13.55 0.14
C MET A 1 -34.10 13.41 1.04
N ARG A 2 -33.70 12.17 1.34
CA ARG A 2 -32.45 11.89 2.05
C ARG A 2 -31.38 11.97 0.97
N ASN A 3 -30.43 12.88 1.11
CA ASN A 3 -29.23 12.86 0.30
C ASN A 3 -28.52 11.55 0.66
N THR A 4 -28.52 10.61 -0.27
CA THR A 4 -27.51 9.56 -0.29
C THR A 4 -26.21 10.26 -0.65
N ILE A 5 -25.40 10.54 0.37
CA ILE A 5 -23.97 10.79 0.16
C ILE A 5 -23.48 9.51 -0.51
N ARG A 6 -23.09 9.63 -1.78
CA ARG A 6 -22.32 8.58 -2.42
C ARG A 6 -20.92 8.78 -1.85
N ILE A 7 -20.55 7.95 -0.88
CA ILE A 7 -19.15 7.73 -0.57
C ILE A 7 -18.63 7.14 -1.88
N PHE A 8 -17.97 7.97 -2.68
CA PHE A 8 -17.07 7.41 -3.66
C PHE A 8 -16.00 6.79 -2.79
N SER A 9 -15.88 5.45 -2.80
CA SER A 9 -14.66 4.80 -2.36
C SER A 9 -13.55 5.51 -3.11
N ILE A 10 -12.86 6.40 -2.39
CA ILE A 10 -11.62 6.95 -2.84
C ILE A 10 -10.77 5.69 -2.88
N ALA A 11 -10.56 5.12 -4.06
CA ALA A 11 -9.51 4.13 -4.27
C ALA A 11 -8.34 4.67 -3.47
N ALA A 12 -7.96 3.96 -2.41
CA ALA A 12 -6.91 4.35 -1.52
C ALA A 12 -5.66 4.35 -2.40
N GLY A 13 -5.44 5.47 -3.08
CA GLY A 13 -4.24 5.73 -3.84
C GLY A 13 -3.19 5.98 -2.78
N ILE A 14 -2.83 4.92 -2.05
CA ILE A 14 -1.79 4.92 -1.05
C ILE A 14 -0.60 5.44 -1.81
N ALA A 15 -0.23 6.67 -1.48
CA ALA A 15 1.00 7.23 -1.98
C ALA A 15 2.05 6.29 -1.42
N LEU A 16 2.59 5.40 -2.26
CA LEU A 16 3.79 4.65 -1.95
C LEU A 16 4.87 5.70 -1.65
N VAL A 17 4.96 6.12 -0.37
CA VAL A 17 5.95 7.07 0.06
C VAL A 17 7.22 6.25 0.05
N ILE A 18 7.97 6.36 -1.04
CA ILE A 18 9.35 5.89 -1.14
C ILE A 18 10.15 6.77 -0.16
N GLY A 19 10.01 6.46 1.12
CA GLY A 19 10.62 7.18 2.20
C GLY A 19 12.11 6.96 2.14
N VAL A 20 12.88 8.05 2.08
CA VAL A 20 14.29 8.03 2.47
C VAL A 20 14.32 7.68 3.95
N GLY A 21 14.39 6.39 4.24
CA GLY A 21 14.32 5.84 5.58
C GLY A 21 15.44 6.36 6.49
N ALA A 22 15.11 6.49 7.77
CA ALA A 22 16.08 6.64 8.84
C ALA A 22 17.18 5.54 8.73
N PRO A 23 18.43 5.83 9.15
CA PRO A 23 19.57 4.92 8.96
C PRO A 23 19.37 3.67 9.84
N GLY A 24 18.73 2.65 9.29
CA GLY A 24 18.38 1.43 10.03
C GLY A 24 17.34 0.56 9.33
N VAL A 25 16.49 1.13 8.47
CA VAL A 25 15.67 0.36 7.54
C VAL A 25 16.54 0.06 6.33
N LEU A 26 16.64 -1.21 5.95
CA LEU A 26 17.47 -1.70 4.86
C LEU A 26 17.16 -0.84 3.62
N ALA A 27 18.14 -0.11 3.11
CA ALA A 27 18.09 0.33 1.73
C ALA A 27 17.81 -0.94 0.92
N THR A 28 16.74 -0.92 0.12
CA THR A 28 16.40 -2.02 -0.76
C THR A 28 17.66 -2.49 -1.46
N GLU A 29 17.93 -3.80 -1.34
CA GLU A 29 19.20 -4.33 -1.83
C GLU A 29 19.33 -3.98 -3.31
N PRO A 30 20.52 -3.52 -3.77
CA PRO A 30 20.72 -3.18 -5.16
C PRO A 30 20.26 -4.33 -6.05
N CYS A 31 19.29 -4.03 -6.91
CA CYS A 31 18.61 -4.99 -7.76
C CYS A 31 19.43 -5.23 -9.04
N GLY A 32 20.55 -5.93 -8.88
CA GLY A 32 21.48 -6.17 -9.99
C GLY A 32 22.05 -4.87 -10.56
N ASP A 33 21.73 -4.58 -11.82
CA ASP A 33 22.13 -3.35 -12.52
C ASP A 33 21.20 -2.15 -12.21
N HIS A 34 20.07 -2.38 -11.53
CA HIS A 34 19.14 -1.34 -11.09
C HIS A 34 19.44 -0.95 -9.63
N GLY A 35 19.09 0.28 -9.25
CA GLY A 35 19.21 0.78 -7.88
C GLY A 35 18.21 0.13 -6.94
N GLU A 36 16.97 -0.04 -7.39
CA GLU A 36 15.86 -0.64 -6.64
C GLU A 36 14.98 -1.47 -7.57
N CYS A 37 14.51 -2.62 -7.09
CA CYS A 37 13.35 -3.31 -7.64
C CYS A 37 12.45 -3.85 -6.54
N LYS A 38 11.15 -3.74 -6.75
CA LYS A 38 10.10 -4.22 -5.85
C LYS A 38 8.99 -4.87 -6.65
N VAL A 39 8.46 -5.93 -6.07
CA VAL A 39 7.13 -6.47 -6.35
C VAL A 39 6.51 -6.73 -4.98
N LEU A 40 5.27 -6.32 -4.77
CA LEU A 40 4.59 -6.50 -3.49
C LEU A 40 3.09 -6.66 -3.71
N ILE A 41 2.46 -7.26 -2.71
CA ILE A 41 1.01 -7.30 -2.55
C ILE A 41 0.64 -6.31 -1.46
N GLU A 42 -0.34 -5.46 -1.76
CA GLU A 42 -0.97 -4.55 -0.82
C GLU A 42 -2.42 -4.96 -0.61
N ILE A 43 -2.91 -4.87 0.62
CA ILE A 43 -4.30 -5.18 0.97
C ILE A 43 -4.85 -4.00 1.75
N ASN A 44 -5.95 -3.38 1.30
CA ASN A 44 -6.78 -2.57 2.17
C ASN A 44 -7.76 -3.49 2.88
N SER A 45 -7.51 -3.75 4.16
CA SER A 45 -8.32 -4.65 4.98
C SER A 45 -9.69 -4.08 5.34
N THR A 46 -9.85 -2.75 5.36
CA THR A 46 -11.11 -2.08 5.67
C THR A 46 -12.02 -2.05 4.43
N ASP A 47 -11.49 -1.66 3.27
CA ASP A 47 -12.26 -1.66 2.02
C ASP A 47 -12.38 -3.08 1.42
N GLY A 48 -11.45 -3.96 1.78
CA GLY A 48 -11.37 -5.32 1.30
C GLY A 48 -11.07 -5.37 -0.19
N ASP A 49 -10.01 -4.69 -0.60
CA ASP A 49 -9.41 -4.82 -1.91
C ASP A 49 -7.95 -5.30 -1.79
N ILE A 50 -7.38 -5.69 -2.93
CA ILE A 50 -6.04 -6.28 -2.99
C ILE A 50 -5.33 -5.87 -4.30
N GLY A 51 -4.11 -5.36 -4.16
CA GLY A 51 -3.30 -4.78 -5.24
C GLY A 51 -1.97 -5.49 -5.44
N PHE A 52 -1.48 -5.50 -6.68
CA PHE A 52 -0.11 -5.90 -7.04
C PHE A 52 0.63 -4.68 -7.54
N HIS A 53 1.76 -4.38 -6.89
CA HIS A 53 2.55 -3.20 -7.19
C HIS A 53 3.94 -3.64 -7.61
N PHE A 54 4.55 -2.89 -8.52
CA PHE A 54 5.96 -3.03 -8.79
C PHE A 54 6.62 -1.68 -8.99
N LEU A 55 7.90 -1.63 -8.62
CA LEU A 55 8.77 -0.50 -8.87
C LEU A 55 10.12 -1.00 -9.34
N PHE A 56 10.72 -0.32 -10.30
CA PHE A 56 12.16 -0.41 -10.51
C PHE A 56 12.71 0.86 -11.14
N ASP A 57 13.87 1.25 -10.67
CA ASP A 57 14.63 2.35 -11.23
C ASP A 57 15.67 1.85 -12.23
N GLY A 58 16.36 2.79 -12.88
CA GLY A 58 17.49 2.45 -13.72
C GLY A 58 18.04 3.68 -14.42
N ASP A 59 19.31 3.62 -14.81
CA ASP A 59 19.97 4.75 -15.46
C ASP A 59 19.66 4.80 -16.96
N ASP A 60 19.20 5.95 -17.42
CA ASP A 60 19.05 6.31 -18.84
C ASP A 60 18.28 5.28 -19.70
N LEU A 61 17.14 4.77 -19.20
CA LEU A 61 16.35 3.75 -19.91
C LEU A 61 15.50 4.33 -21.07
N ILE A 62 15.54 3.66 -22.22
CA ILE A 62 14.61 3.85 -23.35
C ILE A 62 13.41 2.91 -23.26
N SER A 63 13.59 1.71 -22.71
CA SER A 63 12.50 0.76 -22.47
C SER A 63 12.72 -0.01 -21.19
N ALA A 64 11.63 -0.26 -20.49
CA ALA A 64 11.60 -1.04 -19.26
C ALA A 64 10.60 -2.20 -19.44
N ARG A 65 10.94 -3.37 -18.90
CA ARG A 65 10.16 -4.61 -19.00
C ARG A 65 10.25 -5.38 -17.69
N MET A 66 9.16 -6.05 -17.33
CA MET A 66 9.13 -7.04 -16.26
C MET A 66 8.73 -8.42 -16.83
N GLU A 67 9.37 -9.46 -16.32
CA GLU A 67 9.01 -10.86 -16.51
C GLU A 67 8.61 -11.47 -15.17
N ASP A 68 7.61 -12.35 -15.18
CA ASP A 68 7.16 -13.11 -14.01
C ASP A 68 8.09 -14.31 -13.72
N PRO A 69 7.83 -15.11 -12.65
CA PRO A 69 8.67 -16.26 -12.30
C PRO A 69 8.80 -17.34 -13.39
N ASP A 70 7.81 -17.45 -14.27
CA ASP A 70 7.82 -18.36 -15.42
C ASP A 70 8.52 -17.77 -16.67
N GLY A 71 8.96 -16.51 -16.59
CA GLY A 71 9.61 -15.76 -17.67
C GLY A 71 8.61 -15.17 -18.67
N GLU A 72 7.31 -15.17 -18.38
CA GLU A 72 6.31 -14.49 -19.18
C GLU A 72 6.40 -12.97 -18.98
N LYS A 73 6.23 -12.22 -20.07
CA LYS A 73 6.26 -10.76 -20.04
C LYS A 73 4.92 -10.21 -19.59
N ILE A 74 4.88 -9.66 -18.39
CA ILE A 74 3.67 -9.07 -17.81
C ILE A 74 3.65 -7.53 -17.87
N TYR A 75 4.80 -6.87 -18.05
CA TYR A 75 4.86 -5.41 -18.23
C TYR A 75 5.88 -4.98 -19.28
N GLN A 76 5.57 -3.91 -20.02
CA GLN A 76 6.53 -3.21 -20.86
C GLN A 76 6.12 -1.77 -21.13
N ASN A 77 7.05 -0.84 -20.96
CA ASN A 77 6.93 0.53 -21.43
C ASN A 77 8.10 0.91 -22.35
N ARG A 78 7.95 2.05 -23.03
CA ARG A 78 9.00 2.60 -23.90
C ARG A 78 8.87 4.11 -24.00
N ALA A 79 9.95 4.81 -23.68
CA ALA A 79 10.06 6.24 -23.91
C ALA A 79 9.93 6.56 -25.41
N SER A 80 9.29 7.68 -25.71
CA SER A 80 9.13 8.13 -27.10
C SER A 80 9.26 9.65 -27.21
N GLY A 81 9.61 10.12 -28.41
CA GLY A 81 9.82 11.54 -28.68
C GLY A 81 10.85 12.16 -27.73
N LYS A 82 10.53 13.33 -27.16
CA LYS A 82 11.44 14.04 -26.26
C LYS A 82 11.75 13.29 -24.97
N LEU A 83 10.85 12.43 -24.51
CA LEU A 83 11.13 11.60 -23.33
C LEU A 83 12.21 10.56 -23.64
N ALA A 84 12.29 10.04 -24.87
CA ALA A 84 13.38 9.16 -25.27
C ALA A 84 14.74 9.88 -25.35
N GLU A 85 14.76 11.21 -25.46
CA GLU A 85 15.98 12.02 -25.39
C GLU A 85 16.40 12.37 -23.96
N GLN A 86 15.50 12.14 -22.98
CA GLN A 86 15.72 12.41 -21.55
C GLN A 86 15.73 11.15 -20.69
N PHE A 87 15.38 10.01 -21.28
CA PHE A 87 15.33 8.70 -20.67
C PHE A 87 14.31 8.55 -19.52
N LEU A 88 13.98 7.30 -19.21
CA LEU A 88 13.23 6.91 -18.01
C LEU A 88 14.24 6.60 -16.92
N THR A 89 13.96 7.05 -15.70
CA THR A 89 14.78 6.77 -14.53
C THR A 89 14.07 5.92 -13.49
N GLU A 90 12.74 5.87 -13.53
CA GLU A 90 11.89 5.16 -12.58
C GLU A 90 10.65 4.65 -13.30
N ASN A 91 10.23 3.44 -12.95
CA ASN A 91 9.04 2.79 -13.47
C ASN A 91 8.26 2.21 -12.31
N PHE A 92 7.05 2.72 -12.12
CA PHE A 92 6.12 2.25 -11.11
C PHE A 92 4.76 2.01 -11.78
N ALA A 93 4.11 0.92 -11.41
CA ALA A 93 2.70 0.73 -11.67
C ALA A 93 2.08 -0.22 -10.64
N GLU A 94 0.77 -0.21 -10.67
CA GLU A 94 -0.12 -0.95 -9.79
C GLU A 94 -1.19 -1.62 -10.66
N SER A 95 -1.66 -2.79 -10.23
CA SER A 95 -2.81 -3.43 -10.85
C SER A 95 -4.09 -2.65 -10.57
N ALA A 96 -5.21 -3.03 -11.20
CA ALA A 96 -6.49 -2.69 -10.58
C ALA A 96 -6.61 -3.48 -9.26
N GLU A 97 -7.35 -2.92 -8.31
CA GLU A 97 -7.55 -3.52 -6.98
C GLU A 97 -8.97 -4.08 -6.91
N PRO A 98 -9.18 -5.37 -7.28
CA PRO A 98 -10.49 -5.98 -7.14
C PRO A 98 -10.86 -6.15 -5.67
N LEU A 99 -12.15 -6.23 -5.39
CA LEU A 99 -12.62 -6.61 -4.07
C LEU A 99 -12.23 -8.06 -3.80
N CYS A 100 -11.71 -8.33 -2.61
CA CYS A 100 -11.40 -9.67 -2.12
C CYS A 100 -12.57 -10.30 -1.35
N TRP A 101 -13.67 -9.56 -1.17
CA TRP A 101 -14.85 -9.97 -0.41
C TRP A 101 -16.15 -9.49 -1.06
N PRO A 102 -17.29 -10.15 -0.76
CA PRO A 102 -18.59 -9.74 -1.29
C PRO A 102 -19.18 -8.59 -0.47
N ASP A 103 -18.63 -7.38 -0.66
CA ASP A 103 -19.16 -6.16 -0.04
C ASP A 103 -20.65 -5.99 -0.39
N PRO A 104 -21.56 -5.89 0.60
CA PRO A 104 -22.97 -5.63 0.36
C PRO A 104 -23.27 -4.27 -0.28
N GLU A 105 -22.34 -3.31 -0.23
CA GLU A 105 -22.48 -1.96 -0.79
C GLU A 105 -21.91 -1.83 -2.20
N ALA A 106 -21.07 -2.78 -2.64
CA ALA A 106 -20.51 -2.84 -3.98
C ALA A 106 -21.56 -2.93 -5.09
N ASP A 107 -21.21 -2.39 -6.26
CA ASP A 107 -22.03 -2.49 -7.45
C ASP A 107 -22.09 -3.96 -7.91
N ALA A 108 -23.24 -4.38 -8.45
CA ALA A 108 -23.46 -5.78 -8.84
C ALA A 108 -22.54 -6.28 -9.98
N ASP A 109 -21.82 -5.37 -10.63
CA ASP A 109 -20.86 -5.65 -11.69
C ASP A 109 -19.40 -5.60 -11.18
N ASP A 110 -19.17 -5.30 -9.90
CA ASP A 110 -17.83 -5.29 -9.31
C ASP A 110 -17.23 -6.70 -9.29
N GLU A 111 -15.96 -6.76 -9.67
CA GLU A 111 -15.22 -8.02 -9.73
C GLU A 111 -14.77 -8.39 -8.32
N ILE A 112 -15.14 -9.60 -7.89
CA ILE A 112 -14.66 -10.20 -6.66
C ILE A 112 -13.61 -11.23 -7.04
N VAL A 113 -12.38 -11.03 -6.56
CA VAL A 113 -11.25 -11.95 -6.71
C VAL A 113 -10.83 -12.36 -5.31
N THR A 114 -11.14 -13.59 -4.91
CA THR A 114 -10.75 -14.07 -3.57
C THR A 114 -9.24 -14.01 -3.36
N LEU A 115 -8.78 -13.97 -2.11
CA LEU A 115 -7.35 -13.96 -1.80
C LEU A 115 -6.58 -15.07 -2.54
N GLU A 116 -7.07 -16.32 -2.48
CA GLU A 116 -6.43 -17.45 -3.17
C GLU A 116 -6.39 -17.26 -4.70
N GLU A 117 -7.47 -16.77 -5.32
CA GLU A 117 -7.49 -16.47 -6.75
C GLU A 117 -6.52 -15.35 -7.13
N PHE A 118 -6.38 -14.33 -6.27
CA PHE A 118 -5.43 -13.24 -6.49
C PHE A 118 -3.98 -13.73 -6.40
N LEU A 119 -3.67 -14.55 -5.39
CA LEU A 119 -2.34 -15.17 -5.26
C LEU A 119 -2.03 -16.05 -6.48
N ASP A 120 -2.99 -16.82 -6.98
CA ASP A 120 -2.82 -17.62 -8.20
C ASP A 120 -2.55 -16.77 -9.46
N LEU A 121 -3.01 -15.51 -9.51
CA LEU A 121 -2.71 -14.58 -10.61
C LEU A 121 -1.28 -14.03 -10.52
N TRP A 122 -0.77 -13.86 -9.31
CA TRP A 122 0.55 -13.26 -9.03
C TRP A 122 1.42 -14.26 -8.29
N GLU A 123 2.02 -15.19 -9.04
CA GLU A 123 2.80 -16.29 -8.48
C GLU A 123 3.99 -15.79 -7.64
N ALA A 124 4.11 -16.30 -6.41
CA ALA A 124 5.29 -16.06 -5.58
C ALA A 124 6.54 -16.62 -6.28
N GLY A 125 7.61 -15.82 -6.35
CA GLY A 125 8.82 -16.21 -7.03
C GLY A 125 9.66 -15.02 -7.46
N THR A 126 10.67 -15.30 -8.29
CA THR A 126 11.61 -14.28 -8.74
C THR A 126 11.09 -13.58 -9.99
N TYR A 127 10.82 -12.29 -9.86
CA TYR A 127 10.48 -11.41 -10.97
C TYR A 127 11.75 -10.78 -11.53
N THR A 128 11.82 -10.67 -12.86
CA THR A 128 13.00 -10.13 -13.56
C THR A 128 12.69 -8.80 -14.24
N PHE A 129 13.49 -7.78 -13.94
CA PHE A 129 13.40 -6.44 -14.50
C PHE A 129 14.47 -6.21 -15.54
N ILE A 130 14.08 -5.80 -16.74
CA ILE A 130 14.98 -5.61 -17.87
C ILE A 130 14.86 -4.17 -18.37
N GLY A 131 15.95 -3.42 -18.24
CA GLY A 131 16.11 -2.11 -18.83
C GLY A 131 16.88 -2.17 -20.15
N ARG A 132 16.61 -1.21 -21.05
CA ARG A 132 17.47 -0.95 -22.21
C ARG A 132 17.66 0.53 -22.43
N GLY A 133 18.91 0.98 -22.57
CA GLY A 133 19.22 2.36 -22.92
C GLY A 133 19.31 2.62 -24.43
N GLU A 134 19.90 3.75 -24.83
CA GLU A 134 19.87 4.26 -26.21
C GLU A 134 20.69 3.41 -27.18
N GLU A 135 21.86 2.94 -26.74
CA GLU A 135 22.79 2.16 -27.56
C GLU A 135 22.46 0.65 -27.53
N GLY A 136 21.39 0.26 -26.83
CA GLY A 136 20.91 -1.10 -26.70
C GLY A 136 21.62 -1.91 -25.60
N GLU A 137 22.39 -1.24 -24.74
CA GLU A 137 22.82 -1.73 -23.44
C GLU A 137 21.63 -2.30 -22.67
N LYS A 138 21.83 -3.46 -22.05
CA LYS A 138 20.82 -4.15 -21.25
C LYS A 138 21.25 -4.02 -19.80
N SER A 139 20.34 -3.58 -18.94
CA SER A 139 20.42 -3.72 -17.49
C SER A 139 19.42 -4.79 -17.04
N GLU A 140 19.78 -5.54 -16.01
CA GLU A 140 18.94 -6.58 -15.44
C GLU A 140 18.99 -6.56 -13.92
N GLY A 141 17.85 -6.83 -13.30
CA GLY A 141 17.72 -7.00 -11.87
C GLY A 141 16.58 -7.95 -11.54
N GLU A 142 16.58 -8.46 -10.32
CA GLU A 142 15.61 -9.44 -9.84
C GLU A 142 15.14 -9.05 -8.45
N THR A 143 13.87 -9.30 -8.15
CA THR A 143 13.35 -9.31 -6.78
C THR A 143 12.38 -10.47 -6.58
N THR A 144 12.09 -10.85 -5.34
CA THR A 144 11.26 -12.00 -5.03
C THR A 144 9.96 -11.56 -4.39
N LEU A 145 8.83 -11.94 -4.98
CA LEU A 145 7.53 -11.88 -4.33
C LEU A 145 7.39 -13.06 -3.37
N THR A 146 6.95 -12.80 -2.14
CA THR A 146 6.51 -13.87 -1.22
C THR A 146 5.03 -13.68 -0.87
N TYR A 147 4.44 -14.69 -0.23
CA TYR A 147 3.10 -14.60 0.36
C TYR A 147 3.15 -14.46 1.89
N GLU A 148 4.24 -13.90 2.43
CA GLU A 148 4.31 -13.47 3.82
C GLU A 148 3.55 -12.15 3.97
N LEU A 149 2.21 -12.24 4.01
CA LEU A 149 1.32 -11.09 4.17
C LEU A 149 1.18 -10.73 5.66
N PRO A 150 1.55 -9.52 6.10
CA PRO A 150 1.36 -9.11 7.49
C PRO A 150 -0.13 -9.00 7.85
N ALA A 151 -0.48 -9.30 9.10
CA ALA A 151 -1.85 -9.08 9.56
C ALA A 151 -2.22 -7.59 9.55
N ALA A 152 -3.50 -7.33 9.27
CA ALA A 152 -4.11 -6.01 9.35
C ALA A 152 -3.90 -5.39 10.74
N PRO A 153 -3.53 -4.11 10.83
CA PRO A 153 -3.59 -3.39 12.10
C PRO A 153 -5.01 -3.42 12.70
N ALA A 154 -5.13 -3.47 14.02
CA ALA A 154 -6.41 -3.49 14.71
C ALA A 154 -6.52 -2.32 15.70
N ASP A 155 -7.73 -1.99 16.13
CA ASP A 155 -7.99 -0.93 17.11
C ASP A 155 -7.34 0.42 16.74
N VAL A 156 -7.44 0.83 15.47
CA VAL A 156 -6.97 2.14 14.99
C VAL A 156 -7.81 3.24 15.67
N ASP A 157 -7.14 4.21 16.29
CA ASP A 157 -7.80 5.29 17.05
C ASP A 157 -7.02 6.60 16.97
N PHE A 158 -7.71 7.72 17.15
CA PHE A 158 -7.14 9.06 17.21
C PHE A 158 -7.82 9.92 18.27
N ASP A 159 -7.03 10.39 19.25
CA ASP A 159 -7.53 11.17 20.40
C ASP A 159 -7.56 12.70 20.17
N GLY A 160 -7.37 13.14 18.92
CA GLY A 160 -7.17 14.54 18.55
C GLY A 160 -5.71 14.98 18.53
N SER A 161 -4.77 14.16 19.01
CA SER A 161 -3.33 14.46 19.00
C SER A 161 -2.41 13.26 18.80
N VAL A 162 -2.87 12.07 19.18
CA VAL A 162 -2.13 10.82 19.14
C VAL A 162 -2.94 9.82 18.33
N ILE A 163 -2.29 9.22 17.33
CA ILE A 163 -2.78 8.06 16.62
C ILE A 163 -2.25 6.83 17.34
N SER A 164 -3.11 5.85 17.60
CA SER A 164 -2.74 4.56 18.21
C SER A 164 -3.36 3.39 17.46
N TRP A 165 -2.73 2.23 17.58
CA TRP A 165 -3.20 0.98 16.98
C TRP A 165 -2.69 -0.22 17.78
N SER A 166 -3.10 -1.41 17.38
CA SER A 166 -2.61 -2.71 17.83
C SER A 166 -2.28 -3.60 16.63
N ALA A 167 -1.53 -4.67 16.86
CA ALA A 167 -1.35 -5.70 15.84
C ALA A 167 -2.62 -6.57 15.78
N GLY A 168 -3.17 -6.80 14.59
CA GLY A 168 -4.27 -7.73 14.39
C GLY A 168 -3.80 -9.16 14.16
N ASP A 169 -4.75 -10.01 13.78
CA ASP A 169 -4.56 -11.45 13.55
C ASP A 169 -5.12 -11.94 12.21
N ASP A 170 -5.73 -11.08 11.39
CA ASP A 170 -6.33 -11.43 10.11
C ASP A 170 -6.02 -10.42 9.00
N LEU A 171 -6.71 -10.52 7.84
CA LEU A 171 -6.57 -9.58 6.72
C LEU A 171 -7.85 -8.73 6.54
N GLY A 172 -8.56 -8.47 7.65
CA GLY A 172 -9.84 -7.77 7.68
C GLY A 172 -10.88 -8.40 6.77
N ASN A 173 -11.47 -7.58 5.89
CA ASN A 173 -12.53 -8.02 5.00
C ASN A 173 -12.06 -9.07 3.98
N CYS A 174 -10.77 -9.15 3.64
CA CYS A 174 -10.26 -10.13 2.68
C CYS A 174 -10.24 -11.57 3.16
N ALA A 175 -9.93 -11.79 4.44
CA ALA A 175 -9.90 -13.14 5.01
C ALA A 175 -9.87 -13.05 6.53
N SER A 176 -10.78 -13.78 7.17
CA SER A 176 -10.77 -13.96 8.62
C SER A 176 -9.65 -14.91 9.07
N ALA A 177 -9.25 -14.83 10.34
CA ALA A 177 -8.26 -15.74 10.94
C ALA A 177 -8.56 -17.23 10.70
N GLY A 178 -9.84 -17.63 10.74
CA GLY A 178 -10.25 -19.01 10.50
C GLY A 178 -10.10 -19.46 9.04
N GLU A 179 -10.22 -18.54 8.07
CA GLU A 179 -9.96 -18.83 6.65
C GLU A 179 -8.46 -18.89 6.38
N LEU A 180 -7.68 -18.01 7.02
CA LEU A 180 -6.22 -18.01 6.94
C LEU A 180 -5.60 -19.29 7.51
N ASP A 181 -6.14 -19.83 8.61
CA ASP A 181 -5.78 -21.15 9.13
C ASP A 181 -5.90 -22.25 8.06
N VAL A 182 -6.95 -22.19 7.23
CA VAL A 182 -7.18 -23.17 6.15
C VAL A 182 -6.16 -22.97 5.04
N LEU A 183 -5.92 -21.73 4.60
CA LEU A 183 -4.94 -21.43 3.56
C LEU A 183 -3.52 -21.85 3.94
N VAL A 184 -3.13 -21.67 5.20
CA VAL A 184 -1.85 -22.16 5.73
C VAL A 184 -1.81 -23.69 5.77
N MET A 185 -2.90 -24.33 6.21
CA MET A 185 -2.99 -25.80 6.26
C MET A 185 -2.92 -26.44 4.87
N ASP A 186 -3.52 -25.80 3.87
CA ASP A 186 -3.52 -26.24 2.47
C ASP A 186 -2.23 -25.88 1.73
N GLY A 187 -1.37 -25.05 2.36
CA GLY A 187 -0.05 -24.68 1.85
C GLY A 187 -0.08 -23.57 0.80
N VAL A 188 -1.20 -22.83 0.72
CA VAL A 188 -1.32 -21.63 -0.10
C VAL A 188 -0.48 -20.51 0.52
N LEU A 189 -0.65 -20.26 1.82
CA LEU A 189 0.18 -19.33 2.57
C LEU A 189 1.33 -20.07 3.27
N PRO A 190 2.56 -19.52 3.25
CA PRO A 190 3.71 -20.14 3.92
C PRO A 190 3.61 -20.04 5.45
N VAL A 191 2.92 -19.02 5.95
CA VAL A 191 2.76 -18.72 7.38
C VAL A 191 1.47 -17.94 7.58
N HIS A 192 0.90 -18.01 8.79
CA HIS A 192 -0.28 -17.22 9.14
C HIS A 192 0.08 -15.72 9.24
N PRO A 193 -0.76 -14.79 8.75
CA PRO A 193 -0.48 -13.35 8.81
C PRO A 193 -0.10 -12.81 10.19
N GLU A 194 -0.75 -13.28 11.25
CA GLU A 194 -0.39 -12.93 12.65
C GLU A 194 1.07 -13.22 13.03
N SER A 195 1.72 -14.13 12.30
CA SER A 195 3.09 -14.60 12.54
C SER A 195 4.12 -13.99 11.60
N VAL A 196 3.69 -13.19 10.62
CA VAL A 196 4.59 -12.41 9.76
C VAL A 196 5.15 -11.24 10.56
N ALA A 197 6.46 -11.04 10.49
CA ALA A 197 7.11 -9.98 11.23
C ALA A 197 6.87 -8.63 10.53
N VAL A 198 6.27 -7.68 11.26
CA VAL A 198 6.15 -6.30 10.79
C VAL A 198 7.53 -5.64 10.87
N ALA A 199 8.06 -5.21 9.72
CA ALA A 199 9.32 -4.48 9.60
C ALA A 199 9.13 -2.99 9.84
N ALA A 200 8.01 -2.44 9.41
CA ALA A 200 7.63 -1.04 9.60
C ALA A 200 6.12 -0.90 9.73
N TRP A 201 5.70 0.16 10.43
CA TRP A 201 4.34 0.66 10.36
C TRP A 201 4.33 1.95 9.54
N GLU A 202 3.37 2.09 8.66
CA GLU A 202 3.02 3.36 8.01
C GLU A 202 1.78 3.93 8.66
N ILE A 203 1.79 5.21 8.98
CA ILE A 203 0.67 5.89 9.62
C ILE A 203 0.36 7.12 8.79
N VAL A 204 -0.89 7.22 8.35
CA VAL A 204 -1.40 8.32 7.54
C VAL A 204 -2.60 8.94 8.26
N LEU A 205 -2.65 10.27 8.27
CA LEU A 205 -3.83 11.02 8.68
C LEU A 205 -4.16 12.00 7.56
N GLU A 206 -5.37 11.86 7.05
CA GLU A 206 -5.87 12.54 5.86
C GLU A 206 -7.07 13.40 6.22
N PRO A 207 -7.08 14.70 5.86
CA PRO A 207 -8.27 15.52 5.96
C PRO A 207 -9.33 15.04 4.96
N ASP A 208 -10.51 14.66 5.47
CA ASP A 208 -11.68 14.34 4.66
C ASP A 208 -12.47 15.63 4.42
N VAL A 209 -12.13 16.30 3.33
CA VAL A 209 -12.69 17.60 2.93
C VAL A 209 -13.16 17.56 1.48
N ASP A 210 -14.05 18.48 1.13
CA ASP A 210 -14.59 18.59 -0.23
C ASP A 210 -13.50 18.67 -1.30
N ASP A 211 -13.76 18.01 -2.44
CA ASP A 211 -12.90 18.04 -3.63
C ASP A 211 -12.46 19.46 -4.02
N GLY A 212 -11.14 19.66 -4.04
CA GLY A 212 -10.52 20.93 -4.41
C GLY A 212 -10.30 21.89 -3.24
N ASP A 213 -10.66 21.50 -2.01
CA ASP A 213 -10.17 22.18 -0.81
C ASP A 213 -8.65 21.94 -0.68
N PRO A 214 -7.82 22.99 -0.56
CA PRO A 214 -6.39 22.83 -0.37
C PRO A 214 -6.00 22.10 0.92
N ALA A 215 -6.87 22.01 1.92
CA ALA A 215 -6.64 21.26 3.15
C ALA A 215 -6.52 19.76 2.88
N GLY A 216 -7.22 19.21 1.88
CA GLY A 216 -7.10 17.78 1.51
C GLY A 216 -5.71 17.40 1.00
N ALA A 217 -4.89 18.39 0.60
CA ALA A 217 -3.49 18.16 0.22
C ALA A 217 -2.54 18.15 1.43
N LEU A 218 -3.02 18.45 2.64
CA LEU A 218 -2.24 18.45 3.88
C LEU A 218 -2.36 17.08 4.53
N VAL A 219 -1.66 16.08 3.98
CA VAL A 219 -1.58 14.73 4.56
C VAL A 219 -0.41 14.66 5.55
N PHE A 220 -0.66 14.09 6.73
CA PHE A 220 0.41 13.67 7.64
C PHE A 220 0.71 12.19 7.39
N SER A 221 1.95 11.87 6.98
CA SER A 221 2.41 10.48 6.84
C SER A 221 3.76 10.28 7.55
N ILE A 222 3.91 9.16 8.24
CA ILE A 222 5.15 8.74 8.89
C ILE A 222 5.32 7.23 8.84
N ARG A 223 6.57 6.79 8.63
CA ARG A 223 6.98 5.40 8.87
C ARG A 223 7.78 5.26 10.15
N VAL A 224 7.44 4.24 10.93
CA VAL A 224 8.11 3.88 12.19
C VAL A 224 8.52 2.41 12.18
N ALA A 225 9.51 2.02 12.97
CA ALA A 225 9.99 0.65 12.99
C ALA A 225 8.90 -0.31 13.50
N GLY A 226 8.85 -1.53 12.96
CA GLY A 226 7.86 -2.53 13.37
C GLY A 226 7.96 -2.94 14.84
N ASP A 227 9.15 -2.83 15.42
CA ASP A 227 9.47 -3.18 16.82
C ASP A 227 9.36 -2.00 17.80
N ILE A 228 8.65 -0.92 17.43
CA ILE A 228 8.46 0.22 18.32
C ILE A 228 7.83 -0.21 19.66
N PRO A 229 8.26 0.37 20.79
CA PRO A 229 7.82 -0.09 22.11
C PRO A 229 6.35 0.22 22.42
N LEU A 230 5.76 1.18 21.72
CA LEU A 230 4.36 1.58 21.84
C LEU A 230 3.84 1.87 20.42
N THR A 231 2.75 1.23 20.04
CA THR A 231 2.03 1.40 18.76
C THR A 231 1.20 2.68 18.78
N GLN A 232 1.90 3.82 18.82
CA GLN A 232 1.32 5.15 18.75
C GLN A 232 2.30 6.18 18.19
N VAL A 233 1.76 7.20 17.53
CA VAL A 233 2.53 8.37 17.06
C VAL A 233 1.81 9.67 17.43
N THR A 234 2.57 10.70 17.78
CA THR A 234 2.01 12.03 18.05
C THR A 234 2.01 12.84 16.76
N VAL A 235 0.84 13.36 16.38
CA VAL A 235 0.68 14.24 15.22
C VAL A 235 1.23 15.63 15.58
N PRO A 236 2.04 16.28 14.72
CA PRO A 236 2.58 17.60 15.02
C PRO A 236 1.49 18.64 15.26
N ALA A 237 1.57 19.36 16.39
CA ALA A 237 0.57 20.39 16.72
C ALA A 237 0.47 21.51 15.68
N ASP A 238 1.58 21.87 15.02
CA ASP A 238 1.58 22.88 13.95
C ASP A 238 0.83 22.39 12.70
N TYR A 239 0.83 21.08 12.43
CA TYR A 239 0.05 20.49 11.36
C TYR A 239 -1.45 20.52 11.72
N LEU A 240 -1.82 20.06 12.93
CA LEU A 240 -3.21 20.08 13.39
C LEU A 240 -3.77 21.50 13.39
N ALA A 241 -3.02 22.48 13.89
CA ALA A 241 -3.41 23.89 13.89
C ALA A 241 -3.48 24.54 12.49
N SER A 242 -3.00 23.86 11.44
CA SER A 242 -3.14 24.32 10.06
C SER A 242 -4.46 23.88 9.40
N LEU A 243 -5.11 22.87 9.96
CA LEU A 243 -6.44 22.43 9.53
C LEU A 243 -7.52 23.33 10.16
N PRO A 244 -8.63 23.61 9.45
CA PRO A 244 -9.78 24.29 10.03
C PRO A 244 -10.32 23.60 11.31
N ASP A 245 -11.04 24.35 12.13
CA ASP A 245 -11.80 23.78 13.25
C ASP A 245 -12.84 22.78 12.71
N ASP A 246 -13.09 21.72 13.48
CA ASP A 246 -14.01 20.62 13.14
C ASP A 246 -13.74 19.95 11.77
N THR A 247 -12.46 19.84 11.37
CA THR A 247 -12.10 19.15 10.11
C THR A 247 -12.23 17.63 10.30
N PRO A 248 -13.07 16.94 9.52
CA PRO A 248 -13.12 15.48 9.52
C PRO A 248 -11.79 14.92 9.04
N VAL A 249 -11.33 13.85 9.68
CA VAL A 249 -10.10 13.16 9.26
C VAL A 249 -10.30 11.65 9.23
N LYS A 250 -9.63 11.03 8.27
CA LYS A 250 -9.41 9.59 8.18
C LYS A 250 -8.04 9.25 8.75
N VAL A 251 -7.95 8.15 9.49
CA VAL A 251 -6.68 7.59 9.94
C VAL A 251 -6.48 6.23 9.32
N GLU A 252 -5.31 6.04 8.72
CA GLU A 252 -4.91 4.79 8.13
C GLU A 252 -3.60 4.32 8.76
N VAL A 253 -3.51 3.03 9.05
CA VAL A 253 -2.30 2.37 9.54
C VAL A 253 -2.01 1.19 8.63
N GLY A 254 -0.75 1.04 8.23
CA GLY A 254 -0.25 -0.08 7.44
C GLY A 254 0.76 -0.91 8.21
N ALA A 255 0.58 -2.23 8.24
CA ALA A 255 1.61 -3.18 8.62
C ALA A 255 2.42 -3.55 7.37
N ILE A 256 3.74 -3.34 7.40
CA ILE A 256 4.63 -3.63 6.27
C ILE A 256 5.59 -4.75 6.66
N GLY A 257 5.59 -5.84 5.90
CA GLY A 257 6.48 -6.99 6.04
C GLY A 257 7.93 -6.68 5.68
N VAL A 258 8.84 -7.63 5.95
CA VAL A 258 10.27 -7.50 5.59
C VAL A 258 10.52 -7.49 4.08
N ASP A 259 9.57 -7.99 3.33
CA ASP A 259 9.52 -8.12 1.87
C ASP A 259 8.59 -7.09 1.22
N ASP A 260 8.24 -6.02 1.96
CA ASP A 260 7.39 -4.91 1.54
C ASP A 260 5.91 -5.25 1.24
N ASN A 261 5.49 -6.51 1.35
CA ASN A 261 4.06 -6.84 1.39
C ASN A 261 3.39 -6.06 2.52
N ALA A 262 2.21 -5.51 2.26
CA ALA A 262 1.56 -4.60 3.19
C ALA A 262 0.07 -4.89 3.36
N THR A 263 -0.44 -4.59 4.55
CA THR A 263 -1.87 -4.65 4.84
C THR A 263 -2.24 -3.43 5.67
N PHE A 264 -3.20 -2.66 5.16
CA PHE A 264 -3.64 -1.39 5.72
C PHE A 264 -5.03 -1.51 6.32
N SER A 265 -5.27 -0.78 7.40
CA SER A 265 -6.57 -0.62 8.03
C SER A 265 -6.80 0.86 8.25
N GLU A 266 -8.01 1.29 7.93
CA GLU A 266 -8.45 2.66 8.14
C GLU A 266 -9.66 2.75 9.07
N GLU A 267 -9.76 3.87 9.76
CA GLU A 267 -10.89 4.26 10.59
C GLU A 267 -11.21 5.74 10.35
N ASP A 268 -12.51 6.02 10.26
CA ASP A 268 -13.10 7.33 9.99
C ASP A 268 -13.84 7.89 11.21
N GLY A 269 -14.42 9.08 11.06
CA GLY A 269 -15.28 9.67 12.07
C GLY A 269 -14.53 10.42 13.16
N PHE A 270 -13.25 10.71 12.92
CA PHE A 270 -12.45 11.56 13.77
C PHE A 270 -12.52 13.04 13.36
N CYS A 271 -12.18 13.91 14.31
CA CYS A 271 -12.15 15.35 14.12
C CYS A 271 -10.84 15.95 14.59
N VAL A 272 -10.33 16.91 13.83
CA VAL A 272 -9.25 17.79 14.28
C VAL A 272 -9.83 19.13 14.74
N ASN A 273 -9.25 19.67 15.82
CA ASN A 273 -9.61 20.97 16.39
C ASN A 273 -11.12 21.08 16.73
N GLU A 274 -11.65 20.07 17.44
CA GLU A 274 -13.05 20.05 17.85
C GLU A 274 -13.47 21.31 18.63
N ASP A 275 -14.45 22.04 18.11
CA ASP A 275 -15.17 23.14 18.80
C ASP A 275 -16.65 22.79 18.95
N GLU A 276 -17.33 22.42 17.85
CA GLU A 276 -18.73 21.99 17.85
C GLU A 276 -18.91 20.48 17.55
N GLY A 277 -17.85 19.79 17.10
CA GLY A 277 -17.82 18.37 16.70
C GLY A 277 -18.12 18.18 15.20
N CYS A 278 -17.69 17.07 14.58
CA CYS A 278 -17.90 16.79 13.14
C CYS A 278 -19.34 16.36 12.77
N GLU A 279 -20.35 16.80 13.52
CA GLU A 279 -21.75 16.53 13.15
C GLU A 279 -22.26 17.60 12.16
N ASP A 280 -22.58 17.16 10.93
CA ASP A 280 -23.56 17.84 10.05
C ASP A 280 -25.02 17.63 10.55
#